data_AF-A0A1C6L6D0-F1
#
_entry.id   AF-A0A1C6L6D0-F1
#
_cell.length_a   1.000
_cell.length_b   1.000
_cell.length_c   1.000
_cell.angle_alpha   90.00
_cell.angle_beta   90.00
_cell.angle_gamma   90.00
#
_symmetry.space_group_name_H-M   'P 1'
#
loop_
_entity.id
_entity.type
_entity.pdbx_description
1 polymer ?
#
loop_
_entity_poly.entity_id
_entity_poly.type
_entity_poly.pdbx_seq_one_letter_code
_entity_poly.pdbx_strand_id
1 'polypeptide(L)'
;MMKLSHFFFLILIPVLYSCSSDEHYLDFTIETQDIKIAKAFWGRIKILSGNMDYSINNLNSDIAEAYIYEDGEYGNIVIKPIQKGKATIEITDNICHTSIIIKAEVVDNEIGTIIRESNHPLLKEGGFLWFKEDEKRSFRITVQDVDIAKGLYSIYKSEKKYYLSLAYKKDDGNEATEVYDIGESDYVALYMLDAVLNLGLFETTRSAPPPKAHWLRMKGINNEYNINCIASNDEGYDIEGETR
;
A
#
# COMPACT_ATOMS: atom_id res chain seq x y z
N MET A 1 93.29 19.79 27.27
CA MET A 1 92.00 20.36 27.71
C MET A 1 91.70 21.51 26.75
N MET A 2 90.59 21.63 26.02
CA MET A 2 89.22 21.10 26.13
C MET A 2 88.69 20.66 24.75
N LYS A 3 87.87 19.61 24.77
CA LYS A 3 86.92 19.21 23.71
C LYS A 3 85.70 20.14 23.76
N LEU A 4 85.07 20.41 22.63
CA LEU A 4 83.60 20.45 22.43
C LEU A 4 83.32 20.75 20.94
N SER A 5 83.13 19.71 20.11
CA SER A 5 81.84 19.14 19.73
C SER A 5 80.96 20.12 18.91
N HIS A 6 81.02 19.98 17.59
CA HIS A 6 80.09 20.59 16.65
C HIS A 6 78.68 20.04 16.90
N PHE A 7 77.76 20.91 17.33
CA PHE A 7 76.36 20.56 17.49
C PHE A 7 75.62 20.94 16.19
N PHE A 8 75.41 19.96 15.33
CA PHE A 8 74.58 20.07 14.12
C PHE A 8 73.12 19.99 14.57
N PHE A 9 72.44 21.14 14.66
CA PHE A 9 71.02 21.19 15.02
C PHE A 9 70.18 20.88 13.77
N LEU A 10 69.89 19.60 13.56
CA LEU A 10 68.88 19.14 12.60
C LEU A 10 67.50 19.57 13.14
N ILE A 11 66.97 20.65 12.61
CA ILE A 11 65.57 21.04 12.83
C ILE A 11 64.71 20.00 12.08
N LEU A 12 64.25 19.01 12.83
CA LEU A 12 63.22 18.07 12.39
C LEU A 12 61.91 18.86 12.35
N ILE A 13 61.51 19.34 11.17
CA ILE A 13 60.17 19.89 10.95
C ILE A 13 59.21 18.69 11.03
N PRO A 14 58.30 18.61 12.01
CA PRO A 14 57.21 17.67 11.90
C PRO A 14 56.33 18.19 10.76
N VAL A 15 56.39 17.51 9.61
CA VAL A 15 55.38 17.65 8.58
C VAL A 15 54.10 17.13 9.23
N LEU A 16 53.33 18.04 9.84
CA LEU A 16 51.95 17.79 10.16
C LEU A 16 51.27 17.58 8.81
N TYR A 17 51.15 16.31 8.41
CA TYR A 17 50.11 15.91 7.50
C TYR A 17 48.79 16.25 8.20
N SER A 18 48.30 17.46 7.96
CA SER A 18 46.87 17.68 7.97
C SER A 18 46.34 16.88 6.79
N CYS A 19 46.07 15.59 6.99
CA CYS A 19 45.00 14.97 6.23
C CYS A 19 43.75 15.76 6.60
N SER A 20 43.34 16.75 5.80
CA SER A 20 41.90 16.94 5.67
C SER A 20 41.44 15.63 5.06
N SER A 21 40.88 14.76 5.89
CA SER A 21 39.93 13.80 5.36
C SER A 21 38.82 14.67 4.82
N ASP A 22 38.85 14.95 3.52
CA ASP A 22 37.71 15.56 2.85
C ASP A 22 36.58 14.55 3.06
N GLU A 23 35.71 14.82 4.04
CA GLU A 23 34.55 14.00 4.31
C GLU A 23 33.66 14.09 3.08
N HIS A 24 33.71 13.05 2.25
CA HIS A 24 32.84 12.93 1.09
C HIS A 24 31.47 12.48 1.61
N TYR A 25 30.58 13.45 1.78
CA TYR A 25 29.17 13.17 2.09
C TYR A 25 28.48 12.56 0.89
N LEU A 26 27.56 11.64 1.16
CA LEU A 26 26.72 11.03 0.15
C LEU A 26 25.66 12.01 -0.31
N ASP A 27 25.40 12.05 -1.62
CA ASP A 27 24.27 12.78 -2.17
C ASP A 27 22.97 12.13 -1.67
N PHE A 28 22.01 12.95 -1.26
CA PHE A 28 20.71 12.46 -0.81
C PHE A 28 19.80 12.21 -2.01
N THR A 29 19.36 10.96 -2.21
CA THR A 29 18.48 10.56 -3.31
C THR A 29 17.47 9.50 -2.88
N ILE A 30 16.29 9.49 -3.52
CA ILE A 30 15.19 8.58 -3.23
C ILE A 30 14.59 8.01 -4.53
N GLU A 31 13.86 6.92 -4.41
CA GLU A 31 13.27 6.20 -5.53
C GLU A 31 12.20 6.99 -6.30
N THR A 32 11.35 7.73 -5.59
CA THR A 32 10.29 8.56 -6.19
C THR A 32 9.95 9.75 -5.31
N GLN A 33 9.51 10.84 -5.94
CA GLN A 33 8.98 12.03 -5.28
C GLN A 33 7.46 12.15 -5.40
N ASP A 34 6.81 11.31 -6.20
CA ASP A 34 5.37 11.29 -6.36
C ASP A 34 4.85 9.91 -5.99
N ILE A 35 3.88 9.85 -5.08
CA ILE A 35 3.30 8.59 -4.62
C ILE A 35 1.78 8.72 -4.43
N LYS A 36 1.06 7.69 -4.83
CA LYS A 36 -0.38 7.54 -4.61
C LYS A 36 -0.62 6.35 -3.70
N ILE A 37 -1.33 6.56 -2.59
CA ILE A 37 -1.48 5.56 -1.52
C ILE A 37 -2.95 5.47 -1.12
N ALA A 38 -3.49 4.26 -1.07
CA ALA A 38 -4.82 4.04 -0.51
C ALA A 38 -4.78 4.08 1.02
N LYS A 39 -5.81 4.65 1.64
CA LYS A 39 -5.89 4.93 3.09
C LYS A 39 -5.60 3.73 4.01
N ALA A 40 -5.90 2.51 3.58
CA ALA A 40 -5.69 1.28 4.35
C ALA A 40 -4.24 0.76 4.32
N PHE A 41 -3.38 1.31 3.46
CA PHE A 41 -2.03 0.80 3.21
C PHE A 41 -0.96 1.84 3.50
N TRP A 42 0.21 1.39 3.93
CA TRP A 42 1.33 2.29 4.18
C TRP A 42 2.18 2.35 2.92
N GLY A 43 2.59 3.56 2.53
CA GLY A 43 3.54 3.76 1.45
C GLY A 43 4.96 3.58 1.95
N ARG A 44 5.83 3.01 1.12
CA ARG A 44 7.25 2.89 1.38
C ARG A 44 8.01 3.45 0.20
N ILE A 45 8.92 4.38 0.44
CA ILE A 45 9.84 4.93 -0.55
C ILE A 45 11.26 4.60 -0.11
N LYS A 46 12.02 3.95 -1.00
CA LYS A 46 13.40 3.59 -0.70
C LYS A 46 14.30 4.82 -0.77
N ILE A 47 15.20 4.97 0.21
CA ILE A 47 16.32 5.90 0.14
C ILE A 47 17.44 5.20 -0.62
N LEU A 48 17.91 5.81 -1.72
CA LEU A 48 18.89 5.22 -2.63
C LEU A 48 20.33 5.59 -2.25
N SER A 49 20.52 6.76 -1.65
CA SER A 49 21.78 7.26 -1.11
C SER A 49 21.48 8.38 -0.11
N GLY A 50 22.32 8.52 0.92
CA GLY A 50 22.20 9.55 1.96
C GLY A 50 23.02 9.19 3.21
N ASN A 51 23.04 10.09 4.18
CA ASN A 51 23.97 10.02 5.32
C ASN A 51 23.32 9.52 6.62
N MET A 52 22.13 8.92 6.55
CA MET A 52 21.36 8.32 7.67
C MET A 52 20.95 9.28 8.80
N ASP A 53 21.24 10.57 8.69
CA ASP A 53 20.74 11.62 9.58
C ASP A 53 19.71 12.46 8.82
N TYR A 54 18.44 12.10 8.95
CA TYR A 54 17.35 12.74 8.23
C TYR A 54 16.36 13.42 9.17
N SER A 55 15.91 14.60 8.80
CA SER A 55 14.77 15.28 9.42
C SER A 55 13.56 15.29 8.48
N ILE A 56 12.36 15.26 9.06
CA ILE A 56 11.10 15.30 8.31
C ILE A 56 10.32 16.54 8.71
N ASN A 57 9.88 17.29 7.71
CA ASN A 57 8.92 18.38 7.84
C ASN A 57 7.66 18.04 7.04
N ASN A 58 6.55 17.83 7.74
CA ASN A 58 5.30 17.40 7.13
C ASN A 58 4.28 18.54 7.13
N LEU A 59 4.05 19.12 5.95
CA LEU A 59 3.21 20.32 5.81
C LEU A 59 1.72 20.01 5.97
N ASN A 60 1.31 18.75 5.78
CA ASN A 60 -0.09 18.31 5.82
C ASN A 60 -0.24 17.04 6.66
N SER A 61 0.18 17.11 7.92
CA SER A 61 0.18 15.96 8.85
C SER A 61 -1.22 15.43 9.17
N ASP A 62 -2.29 16.16 8.86
CA ASP A 62 -3.67 15.68 8.96
C ASP A 62 -4.05 14.72 7.82
N ILE A 63 -3.34 14.77 6.68
CA ILE A 63 -3.59 13.94 5.50
C ILE A 63 -2.75 12.66 5.53
N ALA A 64 -1.46 12.77 5.81
CA ALA A 64 -0.55 11.65 5.95
C ALA A 64 0.56 12.01 6.92
N GLU A 65 1.08 11.02 7.67
CA GLU A 65 2.29 11.12 8.49
C GLU A 65 3.46 10.46 7.75
N ALA A 66 4.69 10.91 8.02
CA ALA A 66 5.88 10.28 7.49
C ALA A 66 6.93 10.09 8.59
N TYR A 67 7.68 9.01 8.52
CA TYR A 67 8.78 8.71 9.43
C TYR A 67 9.87 7.91 8.70
N ILE A 68 11.09 7.97 9.24
CA ILE A 68 12.20 7.15 8.77
C ILE A 68 12.12 5.78 9.43
N TYR A 69 12.24 4.74 8.62
CA TYR A 69 12.37 3.37 9.06
C TYR A 69 13.77 2.87 8.66
N GLU A 70 14.62 2.64 9.66
CA GLU A 70 16.03 2.23 9.51
C GLU A 70 16.16 0.74 9.13
N ASP A 71 15.61 0.39 7.97
CA ASP A 71 15.76 -0.91 7.35
C ASP A 71 16.49 -0.75 6.00
N GLY A 72 17.49 -1.59 5.73
CA GLY A 72 18.40 -1.46 4.58
C GLY A 72 19.57 -0.50 4.80
N GLU A 73 20.37 -0.26 3.76
CA GLU A 73 21.64 0.47 3.83
C GLU A 73 21.47 1.95 4.21
N TYR A 74 20.47 2.63 3.65
CA TYR A 74 20.22 4.06 3.85
C TYR A 74 18.88 4.37 4.53
N GLY A 75 18.12 3.34 4.91
CA GLY A 75 16.77 3.46 5.45
C GLY A 75 15.67 3.60 4.39
N ASN A 76 14.44 3.77 4.87
CA ASN A 76 13.23 3.96 4.06
C ASN A 76 12.38 5.09 4.64
N ILE A 77 11.66 5.77 3.77
CA ILE A 77 10.63 6.72 4.16
C ILE A 77 9.31 5.96 4.15
N VAL A 78 8.66 5.89 5.31
CA VAL A 78 7.34 5.28 5.43
C VAL A 78 6.30 6.36 5.56
N ILE A 79 5.27 6.30 4.72
CA ILE A 79 4.16 7.24 4.68
C ILE A 79 2.92 6.50 5.17
N LYS A 80 2.36 6.98 6.27
CA LYS A 80 1.14 6.47 6.89
C LYS A 80 -0.04 7.39 6.52
N PRO A 81 -0.98 6.95 5.68
CA PRO A 81 -2.17 7.73 5.37
C PRO A 81 -3.07 7.94 6.59
N ILE A 82 -3.76 9.08 6.63
CA ILE A 82 -4.77 9.42 7.65
C ILE A 82 -6.12 9.67 7.00
N GLN A 83 -6.21 10.62 6.08
CA GLN A 83 -7.43 10.94 5.35
C GLN A 83 -7.13 11.27 3.89
N LYS A 84 -8.16 11.13 3.04
CA LYS A 84 -8.08 11.45 1.62
C LYS A 84 -7.62 12.90 1.42
N GLY A 85 -6.67 13.11 0.52
CA GLY A 85 -6.13 14.42 0.25
C GLY A 85 -4.74 14.38 -0.37
N LYS A 86 -4.09 15.54 -0.48
CA LYS A 86 -2.72 15.65 -0.95
C LYS A 86 -1.84 16.21 0.17
N ALA A 87 -0.71 15.56 0.41
CA ALA A 87 0.28 15.98 1.39
C ALA A 87 1.61 16.30 0.71
N THR A 88 2.29 17.31 1.24
CA THR A 88 3.67 17.64 0.89
C THR A 88 4.57 17.31 2.08
N ILE A 89 5.53 16.42 1.86
CA ILE A 89 6.48 15.96 2.87
C ILE A 89 7.86 16.37 2.41
N GLU A 90 8.56 17.17 3.21
CA GLU A 90 9.95 17.54 2.99
C GLU A 90 10.84 16.67 3.87
N ILE A 91 11.86 16.08 3.26
CA ILE A 91 12.89 15.29 3.95
C ILE A 91 14.22 15.97 3.72
N THR A 92 14.98 16.19 4.79
CA THR A 92 16.29 16.83 4.73
C THR A 92 17.35 15.89 5.26
N ASP A 93 18.41 15.65 4.48
CA ASP A 93 19.64 15.08 4.98
C ASP A 93 20.42 16.16 5.74
N ASN A 94 20.61 15.95 7.04
CA ASN A 94 21.17 16.95 7.94
C ASN A 94 22.70 17.10 7.78
N ILE A 95 23.37 16.16 7.10
CA ILE A 95 24.82 16.18 6.87
C ILE A 95 25.15 16.93 5.58
N CYS A 96 24.49 16.59 4.48
CA CYS A 96 24.71 17.27 3.19
C CYS A 96 23.75 18.45 2.94
N HIS A 97 22.85 18.73 3.88
CA HIS A 97 21.86 19.82 3.85
C HIS A 97 20.96 19.84 2.60
N THR A 98 20.80 18.68 1.95
CA THR A 98 19.95 18.52 0.77
C THR A 98 18.54 18.15 1.21
N SER A 99 17.55 18.88 0.70
CA SER A 99 16.13 18.61 0.95
C SER A 99 15.43 18.09 -0.30
N ILE A 100 14.60 17.06 -0.14
CA ILE A 100 13.74 16.49 -1.17
C ILE A 100 12.28 16.64 -0.75
N ILE A 101 11.44 17.06 -1.70
CA ILE A 101 9.99 17.16 -1.51
C ILE A 101 9.32 15.93 -2.13
N ILE A 102 8.49 15.27 -1.34
CA ILE A 102 7.58 14.20 -1.75
C ILE A 102 6.15 14.74 -1.79
N LYS A 103 5.46 14.47 -2.89
CA LYS A 103 4.03 14.73 -3.09
C LYS A 103 3.28 13.41 -2.94
N ALA A 104 2.56 13.29 -1.83
CA ALA A 104 1.71 12.13 -1.56
C ALA A 104 0.24 12.46 -1.88
N GLU A 105 -0.42 11.58 -2.62
CA GLU A 105 -1.88 11.61 -2.81
C GLU A 105 -2.51 10.42 -2.08
N VAL A 106 -3.25 10.70 -1.01
CA VAL A 106 -4.05 9.70 -0.31
C VAL A 106 -5.42 9.58 -1.00
N VAL A 107 -5.74 8.37 -1.46
CA VAL A 107 -7.00 8.06 -2.15
C VAL A 107 -7.89 7.10 -1.37
N ASP A 108 -9.16 7.02 -1.80
CA ASP A 108 -10.12 6.05 -1.28
C ASP A 108 -9.57 4.63 -1.45
N ASN A 109 -9.93 3.75 -0.53
CA ASN A 109 -9.55 2.34 -0.63
C ASN A 109 -10.27 1.66 -1.79
N GLU A 110 -9.58 0.71 -2.43
CA GLU A 110 -10.16 -0.20 -3.40
C GLU A 110 -9.65 -1.61 -3.09
N ILE A 111 -10.51 -2.62 -3.24
CA ILE A 111 -10.13 -4.02 -3.12
C ILE A 111 -10.73 -4.83 -4.27
N GLY A 112 -9.90 -5.64 -4.90
CA GLY A 112 -10.26 -6.52 -6.00
C GLY A 112 -10.49 -7.94 -5.52
N THR A 113 -11.44 -8.63 -6.16
CA THR A 113 -11.64 -10.06 -6.00
C THR A 113 -11.61 -10.73 -7.37
N ILE A 114 -10.80 -11.79 -7.51
CA ILE A 114 -10.67 -12.54 -8.77
C ILE A 114 -11.78 -13.57 -8.82
N ILE A 115 -12.58 -13.56 -9.88
CA ILE A 115 -13.67 -14.52 -10.10
C ILE A 115 -13.06 -15.83 -10.60
N ARG A 116 -13.25 -16.91 -9.85
CA ARG A 116 -12.72 -18.25 -10.17
C ARG A 116 -13.77 -19.18 -10.71
N GLU A 117 -14.98 -19.11 -10.17
CA GLU A 117 -16.09 -19.94 -10.63
C GLU A 117 -17.35 -19.09 -10.60
N SER A 118 -18.13 -19.15 -11.66
CA SER A 118 -19.36 -18.38 -11.75
C SER A 118 -20.28 -18.92 -12.83
N ASN A 119 -21.57 -18.98 -12.51
CA ASN A 119 -22.64 -19.16 -13.49
C ASN A 119 -23.36 -17.85 -13.84
N HIS A 120 -22.84 -16.70 -13.39
CA HIS A 120 -23.42 -15.39 -13.66
C HIS A 120 -22.97 -14.86 -15.04
N PRO A 121 -23.86 -14.25 -15.85
CA PRO A 121 -23.53 -13.78 -17.20
C PRO A 121 -22.48 -12.65 -17.26
N LEU A 122 -22.48 -11.72 -16.30
CA LEU A 122 -21.50 -10.61 -16.21
C LEU A 122 -20.23 -10.95 -15.40
N LEU A 123 -20.37 -11.52 -14.19
CA LEU A 123 -19.25 -11.91 -13.34
C LEU A 123 -18.60 -13.21 -13.84
N LYS A 124 -17.83 -13.16 -14.92
CA LYS A 124 -17.21 -14.35 -15.54
C LYS A 124 -15.88 -14.73 -14.89
N GLU A 125 -15.55 -16.01 -14.94
CA GLU A 125 -14.23 -16.54 -14.55
C GLU A 125 -13.08 -15.77 -15.24
N GLY A 126 -12.03 -15.48 -14.47
CA GLY A 126 -10.89 -14.65 -14.89
C GLY A 126 -11.15 -13.14 -14.84
N GLY A 127 -12.39 -12.71 -14.63
CA GLY A 127 -12.73 -11.32 -14.36
C GLY A 127 -12.43 -10.92 -12.92
N PHE A 128 -12.47 -9.62 -12.66
CA PHE A 128 -12.32 -9.06 -11.32
C PHE A 128 -13.58 -8.29 -10.93
N LEU A 129 -14.00 -8.44 -9.67
CA LEU A 129 -14.98 -7.59 -9.03
C LEU A 129 -14.27 -6.69 -8.02
N TRP A 130 -14.25 -5.39 -8.31
CA TRP A 130 -13.61 -4.36 -7.52
C TRP A 130 -14.62 -3.58 -6.70
N PHE A 131 -14.31 -3.34 -5.44
CA PHE A 131 -15.11 -2.53 -4.53
C PHE A 131 -14.32 -1.30 -4.11
N LYS A 132 -14.95 -0.13 -4.13
CA LYS A 132 -14.34 1.14 -3.73
C LYS A 132 -15.01 1.74 -2.51
N GLU A 133 -14.22 2.18 -1.54
CA GLU A 133 -14.65 2.85 -0.30
C GLU A 133 -15.12 4.29 -0.51
N ASP A 134 -15.50 4.68 -1.74
CA ASP A 134 -16.00 6.04 -1.98
C ASP A 134 -17.36 6.28 -1.31
N GLU A 135 -17.80 7.55 -1.27
CA GLU A 135 -19.06 7.96 -0.63
C GLU A 135 -20.28 7.19 -1.14
N LYS A 136 -20.23 6.73 -2.40
CA LYS A 136 -21.34 6.03 -3.06
C LYS A 136 -21.28 4.52 -2.85
N ARG A 137 -20.15 3.98 -2.37
CA ARG A 137 -19.85 2.55 -2.36
C ARG A 137 -19.94 1.98 -3.78
N SER A 138 -19.10 2.49 -4.67
CA SER A 138 -19.08 2.03 -6.06
C SER A 138 -18.35 0.71 -6.24
N PHE A 139 -18.81 -0.10 -7.19
CA PHE A 139 -18.10 -1.28 -7.66
C PHE A 139 -17.91 -1.24 -9.17
N ARG A 140 -16.92 -1.97 -9.67
CA ARG A 140 -16.72 -2.22 -11.10
C ARG A 140 -16.33 -3.67 -11.35
N ILE A 141 -16.66 -4.14 -12.55
CA ILE A 141 -16.25 -5.45 -13.05
C ILE A 141 -15.27 -5.22 -14.19
N THR A 142 -14.10 -5.85 -14.12
CA THR A 142 -13.10 -5.81 -15.19
C THR A 142 -12.85 -7.19 -15.78
N VAL A 143 -12.58 -7.23 -17.08
CA VAL A 143 -12.08 -8.40 -17.79
C VAL A 143 -10.95 -7.93 -18.68
N GLN A 144 -9.76 -8.53 -18.55
CA GLN A 144 -8.55 -8.08 -19.28
C GLN A 144 -8.32 -6.57 -19.14
N ASP A 145 -8.42 -6.08 -17.90
CA ASP A 145 -8.25 -4.66 -17.54
C ASP A 145 -9.24 -3.66 -18.17
N VAL A 146 -10.30 -4.16 -18.81
CA VAL A 146 -11.38 -3.33 -19.36
C VAL A 146 -12.58 -3.35 -18.40
N ASP A 147 -13.04 -2.17 -17.99
CA ASP A 147 -14.30 -2.00 -17.26
C ASP A 147 -15.48 -2.42 -18.15
N ILE A 148 -16.19 -3.49 -17.77
CA ILE A 148 -17.35 -4.00 -18.50
C ILE A 148 -18.68 -3.67 -17.82
N ALA A 149 -18.67 -3.42 -16.51
CA ALA A 149 -19.86 -3.03 -15.76
C ALA A 149 -19.46 -2.24 -14.51
N LYS A 150 -20.39 -1.43 -14.01
CA LYS A 150 -20.23 -0.66 -12.78
C LYS A 150 -21.57 -0.46 -12.09
N GLY A 151 -21.51 -0.22 -10.79
CA GLY A 151 -22.70 -0.01 -10.00
C GLY A 151 -22.39 0.42 -8.58
N LEU A 152 -23.37 0.25 -7.71
CA LEU A 152 -23.29 0.52 -6.29
C LEU A 152 -23.38 -0.80 -5.53
N TYR A 153 -22.62 -0.91 -4.46
CA TYR A 153 -22.65 -2.07 -3.59
C TYR A 153 -23.09 -1.71 -2.18
N SER A 154 -23.60 -2.70 -1.45
CA SER A 154 -23.74 -2.66 -0.01
C SER A 154 -23.35 -4.00 0.57
N ILE A 155 -22.46 -4.00 1.56
CA ILE A 155 -22.10 -5.18 2.34
C ILE A 155 -22.59 -4.94 3.75
N TYR A 156 -23.42 -5.85 4.25
CA TYR A 156 -24.08 -5.66 5.54
C TYR A 156 -24.30 -6.99 6.25
N LYS A 157 -24.43 -6.89 7.57
CA LYS A 157 -24.83 -8.01 8.42
C LYS A 157 -26.31 -7.89 8.73
N SER A 158 -27.06 -8.97 8.49
CA SER A 158 -28.44 -9.09 8.95
C SER A 158 -28.58 -10.41 9.71
N GLU A 159 -29.13 -10.32 10.93
CA GLU A 159 -29.12 -11.42 11.89
C GLU A 159 -27.70 -11.95 12.16
N LYS A 160 -27.41 -13.20 11.78
CA LYS A 160 -26.11 -13.87 11.92
C LYS A 160 -25.42 -14.14 10.58
N LYS A 161 -25.90 -13.54 9.49
CA LYS A 161 -25.38 -13.73 8.14
C LYS A 161 -24.88 -12.43 7.54
N TYR A 162 -23.95 -12.56 6.60
CA TYR A 162 -23.39 -11.45 5.85
C TYR A 162 -23.97 -11.48 4.44
N TYR A 163 -24.26 -10.29 3.90
CA TYR A 163 -24.86 -10.14 2.58
C TYR A 163 -24.09 -9.12 1.76
N LEU A 164 -24.07 -9.36 0.44
CA LEU A 164 -23.61 -8.41 -0.56
C LEU A 164 -24.76 -8.10 -1.51
N SER A 165 -25.08 -6.82 -1.67
CA SER A 165 -26.00 -6.30 -2.67
C SER A 165 -25.22 -5.60 -3.77
N LEU A 166 -25.51 -5.91 -5.03
CA LEU A 166 -24.98 -5.26 -6.21
C LEU A 166 -26.13 -4.63 -7.01
N ALA A 167 -26.13 -3.31 -7.11
CA ALA A 167 -27.09 -2.54 -7.90
C ALA A 167 -26.40 -1.98 -9.14
N TYR A 168 -26.85 -2.38 -10.34
CA TYR A 168 -26.23 -1.99 -11.60
C TYR A 168 -27.24 -1.93 -12.75
N LYS A 169 -26.82 -1.33 -13.86
CA LYS A 169 -27.60 -1.26 -15.09
C LYS A 169 -27.20 -2.41 -16.02
N LYS A 170 -28.19 -3.18 -16.49
CA LYS A 170 -28.02 -4.24 -17.48
C LYS A 170 -27.81 -3.65 -18.88
N ASP A 171 -27.36 -4.50 -19.82
CA ASP A 171 -27.15 -4.13 -21.22
C ASP A 171 -28.41 -3.62 -21.93
N ASP A 172 -29.58 -4.13 -21.52
CA ASP A 172 -30.90 -3.67 -22.01
C ASP A 172 -31.33 -2.31 -21.44
N GLY A 173 -30.53 -1.75 -20.54
CA GLY A 173 -30.74 -0.49 -19.88
C GLY A 173 -31.63 -0.55 -18.63
N ASN A 174 -32.13 -1.73 -18.24
CA ASN A 174 -32.90 -1.89 -17.01
C ASN A 174 -31.98 -1.94 -15.78
N GLU A 175 -32.46 -1.42 -14.66
CA GLU A 175 -31.77 -1.55 -13.39
C GLU A 175 -31.98 -2.94 -12.79
N ALA A 176 -30.94 -3.47 -12.16
CA ALA A 176 -30.93 -4.75 -11.49
C ALA A 176 -30.30 -4.58 -10.11
N THR A 177 -30.91 -5.23 -9.12
CA THR A 177 -30.34 -5.37 -7.79
C THR A 177 -30.29 -6.85 -7.45
N GLU A 178 -29.08 -7.34 -7.23
CA GLU A 178 -28.84 -8.74 -6.89
C GLU A 178 -28.25 -8.84 -5.49
N VAL A 179 -28.81 -9.74 -4.70
CA VAL A 179 -28.41 -9.93 -3.30
C VAL A 179 -27.86 -11.35 -3.14
N TYR A 180 -26.71 -11.43 -2.50
CA TYR A 180 -25.94 -12.63 -2.28
C TYR A 180 -25.76 -12.88 -0.77
N ASP A 181 -26.04 -14.10 -0.32
CA ASP A 181 -25.52 -14.61 0.96
C ASP A 181 -24.01 -14.83 0.79
N ILE A 182 -23.23 -14.14 1.62
CA ILE A 182 -21.77 -14.28 1.67
C ILE A 182 -21.29 -14.92 2.98
N GLY A 183 -22.21 -15.47 3.79
CA GLY A 183 -21.91 -16.04 5.10
C GLY A 183 -21.06 -17.30 5.10
N GLU A 184 -20.99 -18.04 3.97
CA GLU A 184 -20.11 -19.20 3.78
C GLU A 184 -18.72 -18.83 3.24
N SER A 185 -18.43 -17.53 3.13
CA SER A 185 -17.09 -17.03 2.77
C SER A 185 -16.09 -17.33 3.88
N ASP A 186 -14.81 -17.40 3.50
CA ASP A 186 -13.74 -17.52 4.46
C ASP A 186 -13.74 -16.28 5.36
N TYR A 187 -13.58 -16.48 6.67
CA TYR A 187 -13.56 -15.38 7.65
C TYR A 187 -12.58 -14.27 7.25
N VAL A 188 -11.41 -14.64 6.73
CA VAL A 188 -10.37 -13.68 6.33
C VAL A 188 -10.80 -12.85 5.12
N ALA A 189 -11.53 -13.43 4.15
CA ALA A 189 -12.05 -12.66 3.01
C ALA A 189 -13.04 -11.58 3.47
N LEU A 190 -13.96 -11.95 4.37
CA LEU A 190 -14.93 -11.01 4.94
C LEU A 190 -14.25 -9.94 5.81
N TYR A 191 -13.26 -10.33 6.60
CA TYR A 191 -12.47 -9.42 7.42
C TYR A 191 -11.66 -8.43 6.56
N MET A 192 -11.05 -8.88 5.46
CA MET A 192 -10.34 -8.00 4.53
C MET A 192 -11.28 -6.98 3.89
N LEU A 193 -12.46 -7.41 3.42
CA LEU A 193 -13.47 -6.50 2.90
C LEU A 193 -13.89 -5.48 3.96
N ASP A 194 -14.14 -5.91 5.20
CA ASP A 194 -14.49 -5.02 6.30
C ASP A 194 -13.40 -3.99 6.62
N ALA A 195 -12.15 -4.44 6.73
CA ALA A 195 -11.02 -3.60 7.07
C ALA A 195 -10.67 -2.59 5.96
N VAL A 196 -10.57 -3.06 4.71
CA VAL A 196 -10.19 -2.20 3.58
C VAL A 196 -11.31 -1.26 3.21
N LEU A 197 -12.57 -1.72 3.20
CA LEU A 197 -13.72 -0.89 2.84
C LEU A 197 -14.32 -0.15 4.04
N ASN A 198 -13.74 -0.27 5.25
CA ASN A 198 -14.21 0.44 6.44
C ASN A 198 -15.73 0.27 6.66
N LEU A 199 -16.18 -0.98 6.75
CA LEU A 199 -17.61 -1.34 6.82
C LEU A 199 -18.15 -1.41 8.25
N GLY A 200 -17.28 -1.65 9.25
CA GLY A 200 -17.65 -1.74 10.66
C GLY A 200 -18.45 -3.00 11.02
N LEU A 201 -18.20 -4.11 10.31
CA LEU A 201 -18.94 -5.37 10.44
C LEU A 201 -18.35 -6.33 11.47
N PHE A 202 -17.04 -6.25 11.73
CA PHE A 202 -16.35 -7.12 12.69
C PHE A 202 -15.78 -6.31 13.87
N GLU A 203 -15.98 -6.82 15.09
CA GLU A 203 -15.25 -6.31 16.26
C GLU A 203 -13.81 -6.83 16.20
N THR A 204 -12.85 -5.90 16.16
CA THR A 204 -11.43 -6.17 15.91
C THR A 204 -10.81 -7.09 16.95
N THR A 205 -10.88 -8.40 16.75
CA THR A 205 -10.08 -9.38 17.50
C THR A 205 -9.88 -10.67 16.70
N ARG A 206 -8.79 -10.74 15.91
CA ARG A 206 -7.94 -11.94 15.73
C ARG A 206 -6.96 -11.73 14.57
N SER A 207 -5.67 -11.96 14.84
CA SER A 207 -4.73 -12.31 13.77
C SER A 207 -5.07 -13.71 13.28
N ALA A 208 -5.47 -13.85 12.01
CA ALA A 208 -5.61 -15.15 11.38
C ALA A 208 -4.27 -15.56 10.73
N PRO A 209 -3.87 -16.85 10.79
CA PRO A 209 -2.74 -17.34 10.00
C PRO A 209 -3.08 -17.25 8.51
N PRO A 210 -2.10 -17.08 7.60
CA PRO A 210 -2.37 -16.88 6.18
C PRO A 210 -2.73 -18.22 5.49
N PRO A 211 -3.98 -18.43 5.03
CA PRO A 211 -4.27 -19.39 3.98
C PRO A 211 -3.70 -18.90 2.64
N LYS A 212 -3.48 -19.84 1.71
CA LYS A 212 -2.98 -19.57 0.35
C LYS A 212 -3.98 -18.83 -0.56
N ALA A 213 -5.26 -18.75 -0.17
CA ALA A 213 -6.31 -18.01 -0.85
C ALA A 213 -7.45 -17.69 0.14
N HIS A 214 -8.10 -16.53 -0.01
CA HIS A 214 -9.23 -16.09 0.81
C HIS A 214 -10.51 -16.07 -0.02
N TRP A 215 -11.36 -17.07 0.13
CA TRP A 215 -12.54 -17.22 -0.71
C TRP A 215 -13.71 -16.35 -0.26
N LEU A 216 -14.18 -15.50 -1.16
CA LEU A 216 -15.48 -14.82 -1.09
C LEU A 216 -16.49 -15.66 -1.88
N ARG A 217 -17.44 -16.27 -1.18
CA ARG A 217 -18.49 -17.11 -1.79
C ARG A 217 -19.79 -16.33 -1.81
N MET A 218 -20.37 -16.16 -2.98
CA MET A 218 -21.58 -15.39 -3.21
C MET A 218 -22.69 -16.32 -3.70
N LYS A 219 -23.67 -16.60 -2.84
CA LYS A 219 -24.83 -17.41 -3.18
C LYS A 219 -26.06 -16.54 -3.34
N GLY A 220 -26.64 -16.54 -4.54
CA GLY A 220 -27.84 -15.77 -4.87
C GLY A 220 -29.00 -16.06 -3.94
N ILE A 221 -29.66 -15.00 -3.44
CA ILE A 221 -30.88 -15.12 -2.62
C ILE A 221 -32.12 -15.26 -3.51
N ASN A 222 -32.20 -14.44 -4.56
CA ASN A 222 -33.36 -14.35 -5.46
C ASN A 222 -33.05 -14.88 -6.88
N ASN A 223 -31.92 -15.55 -7.04
CA ASN A 223 -31.46 -16.11 -8.30
C ASN A 223 -30.64 -17.38 -8.02
N GLU A 224 -30.35 -18.15 -9.07
CA GLU A 224 -29.57 -19.38 -8.97
C GLU A 224 -28.05 -19.12 -9.10
N TYR A 225 -27.61 -17.87 -8.98
CA TYR A 225 -26.21 -17.54 -9.20
C TYR A 225 -25.34 -17.95 -8.03
N ASN A 226 -24.21 -18.57 -8.34
CA ASN A 226 -23.15 -18.92 -7.40
C ASN A 226 -21.85 -18.42 -7.99
N ILE A 227 -21.17 -17.55 -7.24
CA ILE A 227 -19.89 -16.96 -7.64
C ILE A 227 -18.87 -17.24 -6.53
N ASN A 228 -17.73 -17.80 -6.87
CA ASN A 228 -16.59 -17.97 -5.98
C ASN A 228 -15.46 -17.05 -6.44
N CYS A 229 -15.09 -16.11 -5.59
CA CYS A 229 -13.98 -15.20 -5.81
C CYS A 229 -12.86 -15.43 -4.82
N ILE A 230 -11.64 -15.02 -5.17
CA ILE A 230 -10.51 -14.89 -4.23
C ILE A 230 -10.30 -13.40 -3.95
N ALA A 231 -10.42 -13.00 -2.69
CA ALA A 231 -10.07 -11.66 -2.25
C ALA A 231 -8.54 -11.52 -2.14
N SER A 232 -7.99 -10.48 -2.77
CA SER A 232 -6.55 -10.15 -2.70
C SER A 232 -6.35 -8.70 -2.33
N ASN A 233 -5.35 -8.43 -1.49
CA ASN A 233 -4.79 -7.11 -1.21
C ASN A 233 -3.55 -6.79 -2.05
N ASP A 234 -2.93 -7.80 -2.67
CA ASP A 234 -1.78 -7.64 -3.55
C ASP A 234 -2.26 -7.54 -5.01
N GLU A 235 -1.82 -6.50 -5.70
CA GLU A 235 -1.97 -6.31 -7.15
C GLU A 235 -1.18 -7.36 -7.98
N GLY A 236 -0.56 -8.37 -7.34
CA GLY A 236 0.42 -9.25 -7.98
C GLY A 236 0.52 -10.67 -7.41
N TYR A 237 -0.59 -11.37 -7.19
CA TYR A 237 -0.49 -12.84 -7.16
C TYR A 237 -0.28 -13.36 -8.57
N ASP A 238 0.91 -13.89 -8.83
CA ASP A 238 1.15 -14.84 -9.92
C ASP A 238 0.10 -15.96 -9.82
N ILE A 239 -0.81 -15.96 -10.79
CA ILE A 239 -1.90 -16.93 -10.91
C ILE A 239 -1.41 -18.14 -11.71
N GLU A 240 -0.24 -18.66 -11.38
CA GLU A 240 0.20 -19.97 -11.86
C GLU A 240 0.37 -20.89 -10.67
N GLY A 241 -0.75 -21.52 -10.32
CA GLY A 241 -0.68 -22.85 -9.75
C GLY A 241 -0.20 -23.84 -10.82
N GLU A 242 1.09 -23.84 -11.13
CA GLU A 242 1.74 -25.02 -11.69
C GLU A 242 2.79 -25.56 -10.71
N THR A 243 2.54 -26.79 -10.32
CA THR A 243 3.47 -27.75 -9.73
C THR A 243 4.89 -27.62 -10.27
N ARG A 244 5.84 -27.32 -9.38
CA ARG A 244 7.04 -28.16 -9.11
C ARG A 244 7.74 -27.75 -7.82
#